data_AF-A0A931XSU1-F1
#
_entry.id   AF-A0A931XSU1-F1
#
_cell.length_a   1.000
_cell.length_b   1.000
_cell.length_c   1.000
_cell.angle_alpha   90.00
_cell.angle_beta   90.00
_cell.angle_gamma   90.00
#
_symmetry.space_group_name_H-M   'P 1'
#
loop_
_entity.id
_entity.type
_entity.pdbx_description
1 polymer ?
#
loop_
_entity_poly.entity_id
_entity_poly.type
_entity_poly.pdbx_seq_one_letter_code
_entity_poly.pdbx_strand_id
1 'polypeptide(L)'
;MKKFGICLMITGVVWCFYAFNMKTSIETDSRVIGSGPYSVYVPSQSVHNLDLADQKRNHLIGAGIVTIVGAILFGFGSLQKQTVNNSPNITTALPKIINPAVKIILVVAVIFGTLKLIELIMLK
;
A
#
# COMPACT_ATOMS: atom_id res chain seq x y z
N MET A 1 -20.64 -4.84 7.86
CA MET A 1 -19.47 -4.10 8.39
C MET A 1 -18.14 -4.82 8.17
N LYS A 2 -18.07 -6.16 8.26
CA LYS A 2 -16.83 -6.95 8.00
C LYS A 2 -16.12 -6.61 6.67
N LYS A 3 -16.88 -6.45 5.58
CA LYS A 3 -16.34 -6.13 4.24
C LYS A 3 -15.65 -4.76 4.20
N PHE A 4 -16.18 -3.78 4.93
CA PHE A 4 -15.62 -2.44 4.98
C PHE A 4 -14.30 -2.43 5.77
N GLY A 5 -14.26 -3.13 6.92
CA GLY A 5 -13.02 -3.31 7.70
C GLY A 5 -11.90 -4.00 6.91
N ILE A 6 -12.23 -5.07 6.17
CA ILE A 6 -11.27 -5.74 5.28
C ILE A 6 -10.77 -4.82 4.16
N CYS A 7 -11.65 -4.04 3.52
CA CYS A 7 -11.25 -3.13 2.46
C CYS A 7 -10.30 -2.04 2.99
N LEU A 8 -10.58 -1.52 4.19
CA LEU A 8 -9.78 -0.49 4.84
C LEU A 8 -8.41 -1.03 5.27
N MET A 9 -8.36 -2.26 5.78
CA MET A 9 -7.12 -2.93 6.15
C MET A 9 -6.22 -3.20 4.94
N ILE A 10 -6.77 -3.69 3.83
CA ILE A 10 -6.02 -3.91 2.58
C ILE A 10 -5.47 -2.58 2.06
N THR A 11 -6.29 -1.52 2.07
CA THR A 11 -5.86 -0.18 1.62
C THR A 11 -4.71 0.35 2.47
N GLY A 12 -4.77 0.19 3.81
CA GLY A 12 -3.69 0.58 4.71
C GLY A 12 -2.38 -0.18 4.46
N VAL A 13 -2.45 -1.48 4.21
CA VAL A 13 -1.28 -2.31 3.88
C VAL A 13 -0.64 -1.90 2.56
N VAL A 14 -1.46 -1.67 1.51
CA VAL A 14 -0.97 -1.20 0.21
C VAL A 14 -0.30 0.17 0.34
N TRP A 15 -0.91 1.09 1.10
CA TRP A 15 -0.33 2.40 1.39
C TRP A 15 1.00 2.28 2.15
N CYS A 16 1.08 1.36 3.12
CA CYS A 16 2.30 1.11 3.87
C CYS A 16 3.43 0.63 2.94
N PHE A 17 3.11 -0.28 2.02
CA PHE A 17 4.07 -0.78 1.03
C PHE A 17 4.60 0.33 0.11
N TYR A 18 3.71 1.24 -0.30
CA TYR A 18 4.08 2.43 -1.06
C TYR A 18 5.03 3.34 -0.26
N ALA A 19 4.69 3.63 1.00
CA ALA A 19 5.51 4.47 1.86
C ALA A 19 6.91 3.87 2.10
N PHE A 20 7.02 2.55 2.22
CA PHE A 20 8.32 1.87 2.37
C PHE A 20 9.23 2.03 1.15
N ASN A 21 8.65 2.01 -0.05
CA ASN A 21 9.39 2.15 -1.31
C ASN A 21 9.76 3.61 -1.66
N MET A 22 9.36 4.58 -0.85
CA MET A 22 9.71 5.97 -1.06
C MET A 22 11.22 6.19 -0.84
N LYS A 23 11.90 6.74 -1.87
CA LYS A 23 13.32 7.13 -1.84
C LYS A 23 13.50 8.37 -0.95
N THR A 24 14.49 8.35 -0.07
CA THR A 24 14.82 9.45 0.86
C THR A 24 16.15 10.13 0.56
N SER A 25 16.87 9.64 -0.46
CA SER A 25 18.14 10.19 -0.92
C SER A 25 17.95 11.03 -2.18
N ILE A 26 18.58 12.21 -2.21
CA ILE A 26 18.71 13.00 -3.43
C ILE A 26 20.19 12.99 -3.82
N GLU A 27 20.47 12.70 -5.08
CA GLU A 27 21.80 12.88 -5.64
C GLU A 27 21.97 14.34 -6.04
N THR A 28 23.08 14.95 -5.61
CA THR A 28 23.45 16.29 -6.05
C THR A 28 24.40 16.18 -7.23
N ASP A 29 24.07 16.85 -8.34
CA ASP A 29 24.90 16.86 -9.55
C ASP A 29 26.28 17.45 -9.25
N SER A 30 27.32 16.80 -9.79
CA SER A 30 28.68 17.34 -9.74
C SER A 30 28.71 18.70 -10.43
N ARG A 31 29.23 19.72 -9.73
CA ARG A 31 29.30 21.08 -10.27
C ARG A 31 30.73 21.58 -10.20
N VAL A 32 31.21 22.08 -11.34
CA VAL A 32 32.46 22.85 -11.39
C VAL A 32 32.09 24.30 -11.06
N ILE A 33 32.67 24.83 -9.99
CA ILE A 33 32.48 26.22 -9.59
C ILE A 33 33.74 27.00 -9.99
N GLY A 34 33.58 27.98 -10.88
CA GLY A 34 34.65 28.85 -11.38
C GLY A 34 34.98 28.63 -12.86
N SER A 35 35.84 29.50 -13.41
CA SER A 35 36.31 29.47 -14.80
C SER A 35 37.80 29.76 -14.83
N GLY A 36 38.60 28.96 -15.53
CA GLY A 36 40.06 29.10 -15.61
C GLY A 36 40.83 28.28 -14.56
N PRO A 37 42.11 28.60 -14.29
CA PRO A 37 43.02 27.77 -13.48
C PRO A 37 42.64 27.64 -11.99
N TYR A 38 41.59 28.33 -11.54
CA TYR A 38 41.06 28.29 -10.16
C TYR A 38 39.71 27.57 -10.06
N SER A 39 39.34 26.76 -11.06
CA SER A 39 38.09 25.99 -10.99
C SER A 39 38.14 24.92 -9.89
N VAL A 40 37.15 24.91 -9.02
CA VAL A 40 36.99 23.90 -7.97
C VAL A 40 35.94 22.89 -8.41
N TYR A 41 36.35 21.62 -8.51
CA TYR A 41 35.46 20.50 -8.82
C TYR A 41 34.78 20.03 -7.53
N VAL A 42 33.45 20.16 -7.47
CA VAL A 42 32.65 19.58 -6.39
C VAL A 42 32.11 18.23 -6.87
N PRO A 43 32.54 17.10 -6.28
CA PRO A 43 32.07 15.78 -6.66
C PRO A 43 30.58 15.62 -6.31
N SER A 44 29.87 14.79 -7.08
CA SER A 44 28.48 14.44 -6.80
C SER A 44 28.39 13.72 -5.45
N GLN A 45 27.51 14.20 -4.57
CA GLN A 45 27.28 13.60 -3.26
C GLN A 45 25.81 13.18 -3.12
N SER A 46 25.58 11.96 -2.63
CA SER A 46 24.25 11.55 -2.17
C SER A 46 24.00 12.18 -0.80
N VAL A 47 23.23 13.27 -0.78
CA VAL A 47 22.86 13.93 0.47
C VAL A 47 21.53 13.34 0.93
N HIS A 48 21.45 12.94 2.19
CA HIS A 48 20.20 12.49 2.78
C HIS A 48 19.27 13.69 2.91
N ASN A 49 18.18 13.73 2.13
CA ASN A 49 17.25 14.82 2.23
C ASN A 49 16.30 14.56 3.42
N LEU A 50 16.51 15.32 4.49
CA LEU A 50 15.69 15.27 5.70
C LEU A 50 14.20 15.52 5.39
N ASP A 51 13.89 16.38 4.42
CA ASP A 51 12.51 16.66 4.03
C ASP A 51 11.82 15.45 3.39
N LEU A 52 12.53 14.72 2.51
CA LEU A 52 12.00 13.47 1.93
C LEU A 52 11.86 12.37 2.97
N ALA A 53 12.78 12.32 3.95
CA ALA A 53 12.68 11.38 5.07
C ALA A 53 11.46 11.68 5.96
N ASP A 54 11.18 12.96 6.23
CA ASP A 54 10.00 13.38 6.99
C ASP A 54 8.70 13.12 6.24
N GLN A 55 8.67 13.33 4.91
CA GLN A 55 7.51 12.96 4.09
C GLN A 55 7.24 11.46 4.13
N LYS A 56 8.29 10.62 3.98
CA LYS A 56 8.19 9.16 4.12
C LYS A 56 7.65 8.77 5.49
N ARG A 57 8.15 9.40 6.55
CA ARG A 57 7.69 9.18 7.92
C ARG A 57 6.22 9.52 8.08
N ASN A 58 5.76 10.66 7.55
CA ASN A 58 4.35 11.04 7.59
C ASN A 58 3.46 10.03 6.86
N HIS A 59 3.87 9.55 5.69
CA HIS A 59 3.13 8.51 4.96
C HIS A 59 3.06 7.19 5.73
N LEU A 60 4.15 6.79 6.40
CA LEU A 60 4.18 5.60 7.26
C LEU A 60 3.25 5.74 8.47
N ILE A 61 3.26 6.91 9.13
CA ILE A 61 2.36 7.20 10.25
C ILE A 61 0.90 7.14 9.80
N GLY A 62 0.57 7.80 8.68
CA GLY A 62 -0.78 7.77 8.11
C GLY A 62 -1.24 6.35 7.75
N ALA A 63 -0.39 5.57 7.08
CA ALA A 63 -0.68 4.18 6.75
C ALA A 63 -0.91 3.31 8.00
N GLY A 64 -0.10 3.53 9.05
CA GLY A 64 -0.25 2.87 10.34
C GLY A 64 -1.60 3.15 10.98
N ILE A 65 -2.00 4.41 11.05
CA ILE A 65 -3.29 4.83 11.62
C ILE A 65 -4.46 4.18 10.84
N VAL A 66 -4.44 4.25 9.51
CA VAL A 66 -5.49 3.64 8.67
C VAL A 66 -5.58 2.13 8.89
N THR A 67 -4.43 1.46 8.99
CA THR A 67 -4.37 0.01 9.21
C THR A 67 -4.93 -0.37 10.60
N ILE A 68 -4.57 0.38 11.64
CA ILE A 68 -5.07 0.16 13.01
C ILE A 68 -6.59 0.37 13.05
N VAL A 69 -7.09 1.47 12.48
CA VAL A 69 -8.53 1.76 12.42
C VAL A 69 -9.27 0.63 11.68
N GLY A 70 -8.74 0.17 10.54
CA GLY A 70 -9.28 -0.96 9.79
C GLY A 70 -9.32 -2.25 10.60
N ALA A 71 -8.25 -2.55 11.34
CA ALA A 71 -8.17 -3.73 12.21
C ALA A 71 -9.19 -3.68 13.36
N ILE A 72 -9.38 -2.52 13.99
CA ILE A 72 -10.37 -2.31 15.07
C ILE A 72 -11.79 -2.53 14.51
N LEU A 73 -12.12 -1.89 13.39
CA LEU A 73 -13.42 -2.05 12.70
C LEU A 73 -13.68 -3.50 12.29
N PHE A 74 -12.66 -4.18 11.77
CA PHE A 74 -12.76 -5.59 11.43
C PHE A 74 -12.96 -6.47 12.67
N GLY A 75 -12.24 -6.21 13.75
CA GLY A 75 -12.37 -6.91 15.03
C GLY A 75 -13.79 -6.82 15.60
N PHE A 76 -14.34 -5.62 15.71
CA PHE A 76 -15.73 -5.42 16.13
C PHE A 76 -16.74 -6.04 15.16
N GLY A 77 -16.48 -5.93 13.85
CA GLY A 77 -17.31 -6.58 12.85
C GLY A 77 -17.32 -8.10 13.00
N SER A 78 -16.19 -8.72 13.35
CA SER A 78 -16.01 -10.17 13.49
C SER A 78 -16.87 -10.78 14.60
N LEU A 79 -16.96 -10.08 15.74
CA LEU A 79 -17.70 -10.49 16.95
C LEU A 79 -19.22 -10.57 16.75
N GLN A 80 -19.74 -10.02 15.65
CA GLN A 80 -21.16 -10.17 15.31
C GLN A 80 -21.42 -11.65 14.94
N LYS A 81 -21.94 -12.41 15.92
CA LYS A 81 -22.34 -13.82 15.82
C LYS A 81 -23.20 -14.01 14.58
N GLN A 82 -22.82 -14.95 13.71
CA GLN A 82 -23.72 -15.42 12.67
C GLN A 82 -24.87 -16.15 13.37
N THR A 83 -26.06 -15.54 13.35
CA THR A 83 -27.28 -16.31 13.55
C THR A 83 -27.37 -17.30 12.40
N VAL A 84 -26.92 -18.53 12.64
CA VAL A 84 -27.10 -19.66 11.73
C VAL A 84 -28.60 -19.93 11.69
N ASN A 85 -29.30 -19.33 10.73
CA ASN A 85 -30.67 -19.72 10.40
C ASN A 85 -30.60 -21.11 9.76
N ASN A 86 -30.69 -22.15 10.61
CA ASN A 86 -31.00 -23.50 10.18
C ASN A 86 -32.44 -23.52 9.64
N SER A 87 -32.62 -23.10 8.39
CA SER A 87 -33.79 -23.46 7.60
C SER A 87 -33.39 -24.60 6.67
N PRO A 88 -33.92 -25.82 6.88
CA PRO A 88 -33.76 -26.90 5.92
C PRO A 88 -34.71 -26.60 4.76
N ASN A 89 -34.21 -25.96 3.71
CA ASN A 89 -34.93 -25.94 2.44
C ASN A 89 -34.08 -26.65 1.38
N ILE A 90 -34.36 -27.95 1.27
CA ILE A 90 -33.94 -28.80 0.17
C ILE A 90 -34.74 -28.34 -1.04
N THR A 91 -34.19 -27.48 -1.92
CA THR A 91 -34.67 -27.40 -3.31
C THR A 91 -33.56 -26.89 -4.25
N THR A 92 -32.89 -27.86 -4.87
CA THR A 92 -32.39 -27.89 -6.26
C THR A 92 -31.53 -26.75 -6.81
N ALA A 93 -30.24 -27.07 -6.94
CA ALA A 93 -29.42 -26.93 -8.15
C ALA A 93 -29.39 -25.58 -8.88
N LEU A 94 -28.45 -24.73 -8.47
CA LEU A 94 -27.55 -24.02 -9.36
C LEU A 94 -26.28 -23.68 -8.55
N PRO A 95 -25.10 -24.24 -8.86
CA PRO A 95 -23.90 -23.98 -8.08
C PRO A 95 -23.39 -22.57 -8.40
N LYS A 96 -23.94 -21.54 -7.76
CA LYS A 96 -23.30 -20.22 -7.66
C LYS A 96 -22.18 -20.31 -6.61
N ILE A 97 -21.21 -21.18 -6.86
CA ILE A 97 -19.98 -21.33 -6.08
C ILE A 97 -19.03 -20.23 -6.56
N ILE A 98 -19.38 -18.97 -6.27
CA ILE A 98 -18.35 -17.94 -6.15
C ILE A 98 -18.17 -17.74 -4.66
N ASN A 99 -17.37 -18.66 -4.12
CA ASN A 99 -16.95 -18.66 -2.74
C ASN A 99 -16.41 -17.25 -2.40
N PRO A 100 -16.86 -16.60 -1.31
CA PRO A 100 -16.39 -15.26 -0.95
C PRO A 100 -14.84 -15.18 -0.88
N ALA A 101 -14.16 -16.29 -0.58
CA ALA A 101 -12.72 -16.42 -0.66
C ALA A 101 -12.15 -16.17 -2.06
N VAL A 102 -12.80 -16.72 -3.11
CA VAL A 102 -12.39 -16.52 -4.52
C VAL A 102 -12.58 -15.07 -4.94
N LYS A 103 -13.64 -14.40 -4.45
CA LYS A 103 -13.84 -12.97 -4.70
C LYS A 103 -12.74 -12.10 -4.08
N ILE A 104 -12.28 -12.45 -2.87
CA ILE A 104 -11.17 -11.75 -2.20
C ILE A 104 -9.87 -11.99 -2.96
N ILE A 105 -9.58 -13.23 -3.34
CA ILE A 105 -8.39 -13.58 -4.13
C ILE A 105 -8.37 -12.83 -5.45
N LEU A 106 -9.52 -12.73 -6.13
CA LEU A 106 -9.62 -12.01 -7.40
C LEU A 106 -9.41 -10.49 -7.23
N VAL A 107 -9.93 -9.89 -6.16
CA VAL A 107 -9.69 -8.47 -5.86
C VAL A 107 -8.21 -8.23 -5.52
N VAL A 108 -7.59 -9.10 -4.71
CA VAL A 108 -6.16 -9.01 -4.39
C VAL A 108 -5.30 -9.19 -5.64
N ALA A 109 -5.64 -10.13 -6.52
CA ALA A 109 -4.94 -10.34 -7.79
C ALA A 109 -5.04 -9.14 -8.74
N VAL A 110 -6.22 -8.50 -8.82
CA VAL A 110 -6.41 -7.27 -9.61
C VAL A 110 -5.57 -6.13 -9.05
N ILE A 111 -5.57 -5.93 -7.73
CA ILE A 111 -4.76 -4.88 -7.08
C ILE A 111 -3.27 -5.13 -7.32
N PHE A 112 -2.80 -6.37 -7.13
CA PHE A 112 -1.40 -6.74 -7.34
C PHE A 112 -0.98 -6.59 -8.82
N GLY A 113 -1.87 -6.96 -9.75
CA GLY A 113 -1.66 -6.76 -11.18
C GLY A 113 -1.53 -5.29 -11.56
N THR A 114 -2.40 -4.42 -11.02
CA THR A 114 -2.30 -2.96 -11.27
C THR A 114 -1.05 -2.34 -10.66
N LEU A 115 -0.62 -2.82 -9.49
CA LEU A 115 0.59 -2.33 -8.83
C LEU A 115 1.85 -2.68 -9.65
N LYS A 116 1.90 -3.91 -10.17
CA LYS A 116 3.01 -4.39 -11.01
C LYS A 116 3.05 -3.68 -12.38
N LEU A 117 1.88 -3.29 -12.91
CA LEU A 117 1.80 -2.48 -14.13
C LEU A 117 2.35 -1.06 -13.91
N ILE A 118 2.07 -0.46 -12.75
CA ILE A 118 2.59 0.86 -12.37
C ILE A 118 4.11 0.83 -12.19
N GLU A 119 4.67 -0.20 -11.55
CA GLU A 119 6.12 -0.39 -11.47
C GLU A 119 6.76 -0.47 -12.86
N LEU A 120 6.15 -1.19 -13.80
CA LEU A 120 6.67 -1.37 -15.15
C LEU A 120 6.65 -0.06 -15.97
N ILE A 121 5.73 0.86 -15.67
CA ILE A 121 5.62 2.17 -16.32
C ILE A 121 6.62 3.17 -15.72
N MET A 122 6.89 3.10 -14.41
CA MET A 122 7.84 3.99 -13.72
C MET A 122 9.32 3.63 -13.94
N LEU A 123 9.61 2.44 -14.45
CA LEU A 123 10.97 1.97 -14.78
C LEU A 123 11.41 2.29 -16.23
N LYS A 124 10.59 3.02 -16.98
CA LYS A 124 10.84 3.41 -18.38
C LYS A 124 11.00 4.92 -18.48
#